data_AF-A0A6N9Q513-F1
#
_entry.id   AF-A0A6N9Q513-F1
#
_cell.length_a   1.000
_cell.length_b   1.000
_cell.length_c   1.000
_cell.angle_alpha   90.00
_cell.angle_beta   90.00
_cell.angle_gamma   90.00
#
_symmetry.space_group_name_H-M   'P 1'
#
loop_
_entity.id
_entity.type
_entity.pdbx_description
1 polymer ?
#
loop_
_entity_poly.entity_id
_entity_poly.type
_entity_poly.pdbx_seq_one_letter_code
_entity_poly.pdbx_strand_id
1 'polypeptide(L)'
;MKYKYCVLTFTIVLFVSLLSSCSKVEVNLPNQKEYIPENANTQLEEATDTITRKVDFSEELLNVDEKLVKESKIAVQIESPITIARSQVSTGGTYLDLYLSIQLVRGRYSEDWTPGAFEGRNWNGVFVFVLSNRSGEIISETTVNSFYDNAPLTFNSFFDFHFDDYNNDGNIDFIIQQYGSSNYKITKLFTIRNNVVELLPIKDSKGILISGNLEKVDEITFKKTLYNHMDGTYNTDYYTWDGSQFILREFN
;
A
#
# COMPACT_ATOMS: atom_id res chain seq x y z
N MET A 1 -56.62 -2.69 -17.81
CA MET A 1 -55.17 -2.69 -17.54
C MET A 1 -54.61 -4.04 -18.00
N LYS A 2 -53.69 -4.05 -18.96
CA LYS A 2 -53.09 -5.28 -19.54
C LYS A 2 -51.61 -5.30 -19.16
N TYR A 3 -51.17 -6.32 -18.42
CA TYR A 3 -49.75 -6.55 -18.15
C TYR A 3 -49.13 -7.33 -19.31
N LYS A 4 -48.05 -6.81 -19.89
CA LYS A 4 -47.18 -7.53 -20.82
C LYS A 4 -45.98 -8.05 -20.03
N TYR A 5 -45.82 -9.37 -19.95
CA TYR A 5 -44.60 -9.99 -19.46
C TYR A 5 -43.61 -10.13 -20.61
N CYS A 6 -42.39 -9.66 -20.41
CA CYS A 6 -41.25 -9.85 -21.32
C CYS A 6 -40.52 -11.12 -20.88
N VAL A 7 -40.46 -12.13 -21.75
CA VAL A 7 -39.71 -13.37 -21.53
C VAL A 7 -38.32 -13.16 -22.10
N LEU A 8 -37.30 -13.09 -21.23
CA LEU A 8 -35.91 -13.00 -21.62
C LEU A 8 -35.31 -14.41 -21.72
N THR A 9 -35.01 -14.87 -22.93
CA THR A 9 -34.34 -16.15 -23.16
C THR A 9 -32.82 -15.98 -23.07
N PHE A 10 -32.19 -16.60 -22.07
CA PHE A 10 -30.74 -16.71 -21.94
C PHE A 10 -30.19 -17.75 -22.93
N THR A 11 -29.26 -17.34 -23.78
CA THR A 11 -28.46 -18.26 -24.60
C THR A 11 -27.11 -18.45 -23.91
N ILE A 12 -26.85 -19.65 -23.39
CA ILE A 12 -25.57 -20.04 -22.81
C ILE A 12 -24.65 -20.48 -23.95
N VAL A 13 -23.57 -19.74 -24.19
CA VAL A 13 -22.49 -20.16 -25.09
C VAL A 13 -21.37 -20.75 -24.24
N LEU A 14 -21.22 -22.07 -24.30
CA LEU A 14 -20.05 -22.80 -23.81
C LEU A 14 -18.86 -22.50 -24.74
N PHE A 15 -17.76 -21.96 -24.21
CA PHE A 15 -16.48 -22.02 -24.89
C PHE A 15 -15.52 -22.92 -24.13
N VAL A 16 -15.11 -23.98 -24.83
CA VAL A 16 -14.20 -25.03 -24.38
C VAL A 16 -12.75 -24.53 -24.50
N SER A 17 -11.96 -24.99 -23.54
CA SER A 17 -10.53 -24.80 -23.31
C SER A 17 -9.62 -24.98 -24.53
N LEU A 18 -8.54 -24.19 -24.55
CA LEU A 18 -7.30 -24.53 -25.25
C LEU A 18 -6.08 -24.27 -24.35
N LEU A 19 -5.11 -25.16 -24.57
CA LEU A 19 -4.08 -25.60 -23.66
C LEU A 19 -2.88 -24.64 -23.54
N SER A 20 -2.25 -24.76 -22.38
CA SER A 20 -0.87 -24.40 -22.05
C SER A 20 0.15 -24.77 -23.13
N SER A 21 0.99 -23.80 -23.51
CA SER A 21 2.33 -24.08 -24.03
C SER A 21 3.35 -23.30 -23.21
N CYS A 22 4.13 -24.04 -22.42
CA CYS A 22 5.21 -23.53 -21.59
C CYS A 22 6.50 -23.66 -22.40
N SER A 23 7.00 -22.56 -22.97
CA SER A 23 8.30 -22.51 -23.64
C SER A 23 9.38 -22.16 -22.62
N LYS A 24 10.24 -23.14 -22.30
CA LYS A 24 11.50 -22.94 -21.58
C LYS A 24 12.42 -22.04 -22.40
N VAL A 25 12.82 -20.92 -21.83
CA VAL A 25 13.90 -20.08 -22.34
C VAL A 25 15.15 -20.44 -21.56
N GLU A 26 16.12 -21.08 -22.22
CA GLU A 26 17.48 -21.25 -21.71
C GLU A 26 18.24 -19.94 -21.91
N VAL A 27 18.66 -19.31 -20.80
CA VAL A 27 19.57 -18.17 -20.82
C VAL A 27 20.99 -18.69 -20.58
N ASN A 28 21.82 -18.64 -21.62
CA ASN A 28 23.26 -18.87 -21.52
C ASN A 28 23.92 -17.66 -20.83
N LEU A 29 24.42 -17.85 -19.60
CA LEU A 29 25.27 -16.88 -18.93
C LEU A 29 26.74 -17.11 -19.32
N PRO A 30 27.47 -16.08 -19.77
CA PRO A 30 28.89 -16.22 -20.09
C PRO A 30 29.75 -16.36 -18.83
N ASN A 31 30.69 -17.31 -18.89
CA ASN A 31 31.78 -17.58 -17.96
C ASN A 31 32.41 -16.30 -17.38
N GLN A 32 32.20 -16.07 -16.07
CA GLN A 32 33.07 -15.17 -15.31
C GLN A 32 34.28 -15.95 -14.81
N LYS A 33 35.47 -15.56 -15.28
CA LYS A 33 36.75 -16.03 -14.77
C LYS A 33 36.97 -15.45 -13.38
N GLU A 34 37.18 -16.35 -12.44
CA GLU A 34 37.57 -16.10 -11.06
C GLU A 34 38.96 -15.47 -11.01
N TYR A 35 39.07 -14.32 -10.34
CA TYR A 35 40.33 -13.63 -10.05
C TYR A 35 40.84 -14.12 -8.70
N ILE A 36 41.93 -14.89 -8.71
CA ILE A 36 42.64 -15.36 -7.51
C ILE A 36 43.90 -14.49 -7.36
N PRO A 37 44.05 -13.69 -6.30
CA PRO A 37 45.33 -13.06 -6.01
C PRO A 37 46.27 -14.05 -5.31
N GLU A 38 47.37 -14.37 -6.00
CA GLU A 38 48.59 -14.93 -5.41
C GLU A 38 49.20 -13.92 -4.43
N ASN A 39 49.33 -14.31 -3.15
CA ASN A 39 50.51 -14.06 -2.32
C ASN A 39 50.29 -14.62 -0.91
N ALA A 40 50.68 -15.86 -0.71
CA ALA A 40 50.94 -16.40 0.62
C ALA A 40 52.05 -17.45 0.51
N ASN A 41 53.28 -17.01 0.79
CA ASN A 41 54.32 -17.85 1.36
C ASN A 41 55.44 -16.94 1.85
N THR A 42 55.66 -16.92 3.16
CA THR A 42 56.91 -17.34 3.82
C THR A 42 56.83 -16.84 5.26
N GLN A 43 56.86 -17.76 6.24
CA GLN A 43 57.79 -17.80 7.36
C GLN A 43 57.36 -18.95 8.29
N LEU A 44 58.28 -19.90 8.40
CA LEU A 44 58.26 -21.15 9.16
C LEU A 44 58.69 -20.86 10.61
N GLU A 45 58.19 -21.68 11.54
CA GLU A 45 58.87 -22.13 12.79
C GLU A 45 59.16 -21.04 13.85
N GLU A 46 59.09 -21.23 15.17
CA GLU A 46 59.17 -22.40 16.05
C GLU A 46 58.83 -21.86 17.46
N ALA A 47 58.10 -22.61 18.30
CA ALA A 47 58.25 -22.66 19.77
C ALA A 47 57.08 -23.40 20.41
N THR A 48 57.21 -24.71 20.48
CA THR A 48 56.58 -25.56 21.49
C THR A 48 57.18 -25.26 22.87
N ASP A 49 56.36 -24.84 23.84
CA ASP A 49 56.54 -25.32 25.22
C ASP A 49 55.26 -25.27 26.08
N THR A 50 54.80 -26.48 26.39
CA THR A 50 54.19 -26.99 27.63
C THR A 50 53.77 -25.99 28.72
N ILE A 51 52.46 -25.78 28.92
CA ILE A 51 51.88 -25.65 30.28
C ILE A 51 50.55 -26.43 30.35
N THR A 52 50.61 -27.58 31.00
CA THR A 52 49.46 -28.37 31.43
C THR A 52 48.82 -27.69 32.63
N ARG A 53 47.72 -26.96 32.43
CA ARG A 53 46.79 -26.59 33.51
C ARG A 53 45.42 -27.15 33.16
N LYS A 54 45.13 -28.34 33.66
CA LYS A 54 43.74 -28.84 33.78
C LYS A 54 43.02 -27.90 34.74
N VAL A 55 42.28 -26.94 34.20
CA VAL A 55 41.20 -26.29 34.94
C VAL A 55 39.93 -26.95 34.47
N ASP A 56 39.30 -27.67 35.39
CA ASP A 56 38.00 -28.29 35.20
C ASP A 56 36.95 -27.17 35.11
N PHE A 57 36.52 -26.86 33.88
CA PHE A 57 35.44 -25.90 33.59
C PHE A 57 34.22 -26.62 32.98
N SER A 58 34.02 -27.88 33.35
CA SER A 58 33.00 -28.74 32.73
C SER A 58 31.60 -28.65 33.35
N GLU A 59 31.39 -27.88 34.44
CA GLU A 59 30.05 -27.67 35.02
C GLU A 59 29.47 -26.26 34.81
N GLU A 60 30.23 -25.29 34.31
CA GLU A 60 29.70 -23.91 34.08
C GLU A 60 29.23 -23.66 32.63
N LEU A 61 29.50 -24.58 31.69
CA LEU A 61 29.09 -24.46 30.29
C LEU A 61 27.79 -25.19 29.93
N LEU A 62 27.27 -26.04 30.82
CA LEU A 62 25.99 -26.74 30.60
C LEU A 62 24.76 -25.98 31.12
N ASN A 63 24.96 -24.82 31.75
CA ASN A 63 23.89 -23.93 32.23
C ASN A 63 23.69 -22.68 31.34
N VAL A 64 24.38 -22.61 30.20
CA VAL A 64 24.24 -21.50 29.24
C VAL A 64 23.06 -21.74 28.28
N ASP A 65 22.70 -23.00 28.00
CA ASP A 65 21.63 -23.33 27.06
C ASP A 65 20.21 -23.13 27.64
N GLU A 66 19.99 -23.22 28.96
CA GLU A 66 18.70 -22.81 29.55
C GLU A 66 18.57 -21.27 29.65
N LYS A 67 19.69 -20.54 29.62
CA LYS A 67 19.67 -19.06 29.57
C LYS A 67 19.42 -18.52 28.16
N LEU A 68 19.51 -19.38 27.14
CA LEU A 68 19.12 -19.09 25.75
C LEU A 68 17.62 -19.32 25.48
N VAL A 69 16.84 -19.71 26.49
CA VAL A 69 15.37 -19.58 26.50
C VAL A 69 14.91 -18.13 26.75
N LYS A 70 15.85 -17.17 26.80
CA LYS A 70 15.60 -15.77 27.17
C LYS A 70 15.68 -14.77 26.00
N GLU A 71 15.32 -15.20 24.80
CA GLU A 71 14.78 -14.29 23.77
C GLU A 71 13.28 -14.56 23.58
N SER A 72 12.52 -14.37 24.66
CA SER A 72 11.15 -13.87 24.49
C SER A 72 11.29 -12.47 23.86
N LYS A 73 11.41 -12.40 22.54
CA LYS A 73 11.07 -11.20 21.77
C LYS A 73 9.66 -10.86 22.21
N ILE A 74 9.53 -9.84 23.07
CA ILE A 74 8.24 -9.31 23.48
C ILE A 74 7.61 -8.77 22.20
N ALA A 75 6.80 -9.61 21.56
CA ALA A 75 6.07 -9.25 20.36
C ALA A 75 4.79 -8.55 20.80
N VAL A 76 4.56 -7.33 20.29
CA VAL A 76 3.28 -6.64 20.46
C VAL A 76 2.21 -7.52 19.80
N GLN A 77 1.25 -8.00 20.60
CA GLN A 77 0.05 -8.66 20.09
C GLN A 77 -0.99 -7.59 19.77
N ILE A 78 -1.53 -7.68 18.56
CA ILE A 78 -2.51 -6.74 18.04
C ILE A 78 -3.82 -7.50 17.87
N GLU A 79 -4.87 -7.00 18.50
CA GLU A 79 -6.23 -7.43 18.18
C GLU A 79 -6.71 -6.65 16.95
N SER A 80 -7.02 -7.38 15.89
CA SER A 80 -7.59 -6.86 14.64
C SER A 80 -9.12 -6.77 14.78
N PRO A 81 -9.78 -5.75 14.19
CA PRO A 81 -9.21 -4.72 13.30
C PRO A 81 -8.65 -3.49 14.03
N ILE A 82 -7.60 -2.86 13.47
CA ILE A 82 -7.14 -1.53 13.91
C ILE A 82 -7.71 -0.47 12.96
N THR A 83 -8.41 0.54 13.48
CA THR A 83 -8.83 1.71 12.69
C THR A 83 -7.70 2.72 12.55
N ILE A 84 -7.33 3.06 11.31
CA ILE A 84 -6.26 4.02 10.98
C ILE A 84 -6.81 5.40 10.60
N ALA A 85 -8.02 5.44 10.06
CA ALA A 85 -8.71 6.67 9.74
C ALA A 85 -10.20 6.45 9.95
N ARG A 86 -10.90 7.47 10.46
CA ARG A 86 -12.36 7.48 10.58
C ARG A 86 -12.84 8.92 10.51
N SER A 87 -13.71 9.22 9.55
CA SER A 87 -14.32 10.53 9.42
C SER A 87 -15.80 10.40 9.08
N GLN A 88 -16.60 11.37 9.54
CA GLN A 88 -18.00 11.48 9.12
C GLN A 88 -18.05 11.96 7.67
N VAL A 89 -18.80 11.27 6.83
CA VAL A 89 -18.95 11.61 5.42
C VAL A 89 -19.71 12.93 5.30
N SER A 90 -19.17 13.86 4.51
CA SER A 90 -19.79 15.16 4.28
C SER A 90 -19.59 15.64 2.84
N THR A 91 -20.48 16.50 2.36
CA THR A 91 -20.34 17.22 1.07
C THR A 91 -20.83 18.64 1.20
N GLY A 92 -20.05 19.59 0.69
CA GLY A 92 -20.41 21.01 0.75
C GLY A 92 -20.79 21.50 2.15
N GLY A 93 -20.18 20.94 3.21
CA GLY A 93 -20.48 21.24 4.61
C GLY A 93 -21.72 20.55 5.20
N THR A 94 -22.43 19.74 4.42
CA THR A 94 -23.55 18.91 4.91
C THR A 94 -23.04 17.54 5.32
N TYR A 95 -23.34 17.14 6.55
CA TYR A 95 -22.95 15.85 7.09
C TYR A 95 -24.03 14.79 6.82
N LEU A 96 -23.60 13.62 6.37
CA LEU A 96 -24.43 12.43 6.28
C LEU A 96 -24.35 11.63 7.59
N ASP A 97 -25.36 10.81 7.87
CA ASP A 97 -25.33 9.83 8.97
C ASP A 97 -24.47 8.60 8.60
N LEU A 98 -23.35 8.83 7.93
CA LEU A 98 -22.39 7.85 7.44
C LEU A 98 -20.99 8.18 7.92
N TYR A 99 -20.23 7.14 8.25
CA TYR A 99 -18.82 7.23 8.61
C TYR A 99 -18.03 6.31 7.69
N LEU A 100 -16.96 6.84 7.10
CA LEU A 100 -15.97 6.05 6.38
C LEU A 100 -14.78 5.82 7.31
N SER A 101 -14.33 4.56 7.39
CA SER A 101 -13.12 4.18 8.11
C SER A 101 -12.17 3.38 7.20
N ILE A 102 -10.86 3.48 7.44
CA ILE A 102 -9.88 2.48 6.97
C ILE A 102 -9.43 1.65 8.16
N GLN A 103 -9.46 0.33 7.99
CA GLN A 103 -9.09 -0.61 9.04
C GLN A 103 -8.05 -1.63 8.56
N LEU A 104 -6.99 -1.85 9.35
CA LEU A 104 -6.07 -2.96 9.19
C LEU A 104 -6.73 -4.23 9.71
N VAL A 105 -7.03 -5.18 8.81
CA VAL A 105 -7.69 -6.46 9.16
C VAL A 105 -6.72 -7.63 9.26
N ARG A 106 -5.55 -7.51 8.62
CA ARG A 106 -4.47 -8.51 8.68
C ARG A 106 -3.14 -7.85 8.38
N GLY A 107 -2.15 -7.97 9.26
CA GLY A 107 -0.84 -7.41 9.03
C GLY A 107 -0.01 -7.25 10.30
N ARG A 108 0.88 -6.27 10.31
CA ARG A 108 1.76 -5.97 11.43
C ARG A 108 1.78 -4.48 11.76
N TYR A 109 2.01 -4.20 13.05
CA TYR A 109 2.46 -2.91 13.54
C TYR A 109 3.95 -2.98 13.82
N SER A 110 4.67 -1.92 13.49
CA SER A 110 6.05 -1.70 13.93
C SER A 110 6.32 -0.21 14.09
N GLU A 111 7.33 0.13 14.87
CA GLU A 111 7.87 1.49 14.95
C GLU A 111 9.34 1.47 14.54
N ASP A 112 9.73 2.42 13.69
CA ASP A 112 11.12 2.67 13.33
C ASP A 112 11.37 4.18 13.38
N TRP A 113 12.18 4.64 14.31
CA TRP A 113 12.49 6.07 14.48
C TRP A 113 13.77 6.48 13.77
N THR A 114 14.28 5.63 12.86
CA THR A 114 15.38 5.98 11.97
C THR A 114 14.87 6.97 10.91
N PRO A 115 15.58 8.10 10.66
CA PRO A 115 15.16 9.07 9.66
C PRO A 115 14.93 8.44 8.29
N GLY A 116 13.73 8.62 7.74
CA GLY A 116 13.34 8.03 6.46
C GLY A 116 11.86 8.14 6.16
N ALA A 117 11.44 7.63 4.99
CA ALA A 117 10.06 7.69 4.52
C ALA A 117 9.04 6.97 5.43
N PHE A 118 9.53 6.00 6.21
CA PHE A 118 8.74 5.18 7.12
C PHE A 118 9.13 5.43 8.58
N GLU A 119 9.70 6.60 8.88
CA GLU A 119 9.96 7.01 10.27
C GLU A 119 8.64 7.06 11.07
N GLY A 120 8.68 6.55 12.29
CA GLY A 120 7.56 6.47 13.23
C GLY A 120 6.80 5.15 13.14
N ARG A 121 5.48 5.25 13.32
CA ARG A 121 4.56 4.12 13.36
C ARG A 121 4.34 3.59 11.95
N ASN A 122 4.19 2.27 11.81
CA ASN A 122 3.91 1.65 10.53
C ASN A 122 2.88 0.54 10.71
N TRP A 123 1.75 0.69 10.02
CA TRP A 123 0.75 -0.36 9.86
C TRP A 123 0.87 -0.91 8.45
N ASN A 124 1.35 -2.15 8.33
CA ASN A 124 1.57 -2.80 7.04
C ASN A 124 0.69 -4.05 6.89
N GLY A 125 -0.05 -4.15 5.79
CA GLY A 125 -0.87 -5.33 5.50
C GLY A 125 -2.08 -5.10 4.61
N VAL A 126 -3.17 -5.79 4.98
CA VAL A 126 -4.47 -5.78 4.30
C VAL A 126 -5.43 -4.84 5.01
N PHE A 127 -5.98 -3.92 4.24
CA PHE A 127 -6.90 -2.89 4.71
C PHE A 127 -8.27 -3.03 4.05
N VAL A 128 -9.30 -2.63 4.77
CA VAL A 128 -10.67 -2.48 4.27
C VAL A 128 -11.15 -1.05 4.50
N PHE A 129 -11.90 -0.53 3.53
CA PHE A 129 -12.83 0.56 3.78
C PHE A 129 -14.05 -0.03 4.48
N VAL A 130 -14.51 0.63 5.55
CA VAL A 130 -15.73 0.29 6.26
C VAL A 130 -16.64 1.52 6.23
N LEU A 131 -17.82 1.36 5.62
CA LEU A 131 -18.90 2.33 5.76
C LEU A 131 -19.82 1.88 6.89
N SER A 132 -20.09 2.77 7.84
CA SER A 132 -20.96 2.48 8.97
C SER A 132 -21.96 3.61 9.20
N ASN A 133 -23.11 3.30 9.79
CA ASN A 133 -24.04 4.30 10.25
C ASN A 133 -23.59 4.94 11.58
N ARG A 134 -24.36 5.91 12.08
CA ARG A 134 -24.09 6.59 13.36
C ARG A 134 -24.05 5.67 14.58
N SER A 135 -24.79 4.56 14.55
CA SER A 135 -24.78 3.55 15.63
C SER A 135 -23.56 2.64 15.59
N GLY A 136 -22.73 2.76 14.54
CA GLY A 136 -21.56 1.91 14.33
C GLY A 136 -21.87 0.59 13.62
N GLU A 137 -23.10 0.38 13.15
CA GLU A 137 -23.43 -0.78 12.33
C GLU A 137 -22.78 -0.65 10.95
N ILE A 138 -22.11 -1.73 10.52
CA ILE A 138 -21.44 -1.79 9.23
C ILE A 138 -22.49 -1.92 8.13
N ILE A 139 -22.46 -0.98 7.19
CA ILE A 139 -23.30 -0.96 6.00
C ILE A 139 -22.61 -1.73 4.87
N SER A 140 -21.30 -1.51 4.69
CA SER A 140 -20.51 -2.20 3.67
C SER A 140 -19.03 -2.20 4.01
N GLU A 141 -18.33 -3.15 3.38
CA GLU A 141 -16.87 -3.26 3.44
C GLU A 141 -16.31 -3.39 2.02
N THR A 142 -15.16 -2.79 1.77
CA THR A 142 -14.46 -2.88 0.48
C THR A 142 -12.97 -3.04 0.70
N THR A 143 -12.35 -4.09 0.14
CA THR A 143 -10.91 -4.34 0.31
C THR A 143 -10.06 -3.29 -0.41
N VAL A 144 -9.31 -2.49 0.35
CA VAL A 144 -8.49 -1.40 -0.20
C VAL A 144 -7.39 -1.95 -1.12
N ASN A 145 -6.73 -3.04 -0.71
CA ASN A 145 -5.63 -3.64 -1.46
C ASN A 145 -6.02 -4.09 -2.88
N SER A 146 -7.31 -4.39 -3.11
CA SER A 146 -7.81 -4.76 -4.45
C SER A 146 -7.59 -3.64 -5.48
N PHE A 147 -7.60 -2.38 -5.02
CA PHE A 147 -7.31 -1.22 -5.86
C PHE A 147 -5.81 -1.02 -6.11
N TYR A 148 -4.93 -1.76 -5.43
CA TYR A 148 -3.46 -1.65 -5.52
C TYR A 148 -2.82 -2.98 -5.93
N ASP A 149 -3.41 -3.66 -6.92
CA ASP A 149 -2.92 -4.93 -7.47
C ASP A 149 -2.73 -6.02 -6.37
N ASN A 150 -3.54 -5.96 -5.31
CA ASN A 150 -3.49 -6.82 -4.12
C ASN A 150 -2.18 -6.77 -3.33
N ALA A 151 -1.33 -5.75 -3.56
CA ALA A 151 -0.10 -5.55 -2.79
C ALA A 151 -0.41 -5.13 -1.34
N PRO A 152 0.42 -5.53 -0.35
CA PRO A 152 0.34 -4.98 1.00
C PRO A 152 0.53 -3.46 1.00
N LEU A 153 -0.30 -2.75 1.77
CA LEU A 153 -0.23 -1.30 1.92
C LEU A 153 0.48 -0.94 3.21
N THR A 154 0.98 0.30 3.30
CA THR A 154 1.55 0.86 4.53
C THR A 154 0.94 2.23 4.80
N PHE A 155 0.43 2.41 6.01
CA PHE A 155 0.11 3.73 6.55
C PHE A 155 1.07 4.00 7.71
N ASN A 156 1.64 5.20 7.76
CA ASN A 156 2.58 5.60 8.80
C ASN A 156 2.05 6.68 9.75
N SER A 157 0.80 7.09 9.58
CA SER A 157 0.11 8.01 10.46
C SER A 157 -1.39 7.72 10.49
N PHE A 158 -2.05 8.15 11.55
CA PHE A 158 -3.49 8.38 11.52
C PHE A 158 -3.79 9.58 10.62
N PHE A 159 -4.97 9.61 10.01
CA PHE A 159 -5.40 10.71 9.16
C PHE A 159 -6.93 10.81 9.11
N ASP A 160 -7.40 11.98 8.66
CA ASP A 160 -8.80 12.23 8.35
C ASP A 160 -9.02 12.20 6.84
N PHE A 161 -10.21 11.75 6.43
CA PHE A 161 -10.62 11.83 5.04
C PHE A 161 -10.98 13.28 4.69
N HIS A 162 -10.57 13.69 3.50
CA HIS A 162 -11.08 14.91 2.87
C HIS A 162 -12.12 14.51 1.82
N PHE A 163 -13.33 15.05 1.96
CA PHE A 163 -14.46 14.74 1.09
C PHE A 163 -14.83 15.94 0.22
N ASP A 164 -15.13 15.68 -1.05
CA ASP A 164 -15.68 16.64 -2.01
C ASP A 164 -16.45 15.85 -3.09
N ASP A 165 -17.00 16.51 -4.09
CA ASP A 165 -17.56 15.90 -5.31
C ASP A 165 -16.71 16.36 -6.50
N TYR A 166 -15.62 15.64 -6.80
CA TYR A 166 -14.59 16.09 -7.76
C TYR A 166 -15.08 16.05 -9.20
N ASN A 167 -16.10 15.24 -9.52
CA ASN A 167 -16.64 15.07 -10.87
C ASN A 167 -18.06 15.63 -11.06
N ASN A 168 -18.63 16.28 -10.04
CA ASN A 168 -19.96 16.86 -10.01
C ASN A 168 -21.07 15.85 -10.37
N ASP A 169 -20.91 14.59 -9.95
CA ASP A 169 -21.89 13.52 -10.20
C ASP A 169 -22.86 13.30 -9.02
N GLY A 170 -22.71 14.08 -7.95
CA GLY A 170 -23.52 14.03 -6.74
C GLY A 170 -23.12 12.94 -5.74
N ASN A 171 -22.12 12.10 -6.06
CA ASN A 171 -21.53 11.16 -5.12
C ASN A 171 -20.38 11.79 -4.34
N ILE A 172 -20.01 11.16 -3.21
CA ILE A 172 -18.94 11.67 -2.36
C ILE A 172 -17.62 11.07 -2.77
N ASP A 173 -16.67 11.92 -3.06
CA ASP A 173 -15.33 11.56 -3.46
C ASP A 173 -14.31 11.84 -2.37
N PHE A 174 -13.22 11.07 -2.39
CA PHE A 174 -12.09 11.23 -1.48
C PHE A 174 -10.83 10.64 -2.09
N ILE A 175 -9.69 10.89 -1.46
CA ILE A 175 -8.40 10.37 -1.91
C ILE A 175 -7.74 9.46 -0.88
N ILE A 176 -7.01 8.45 -1.36
CA ILE A 176 -6.02 7.72 -0.56
C ILE A 176 -4.64 7.92 -1.16
N GLN A 177 -3.70 8.20 -0.27
CA GLN A 177 -2.30 8.40 -0.60
C GLN A 177 -1.49 7.22 -0.06
N GLN A 178 -0.60 6.69 -0.89
CA GLN A 178 0.44 5.73 -0.50
C GLN A 178 1.80 6.33 -0.81
N TYR A 179 2.80 5.99 0.00
CA TYR A 179 4.17 6.38 -0.29
C TYR A 179 4.58 5.86 -1.67
N GLY A 180 5.14 6.74 -2.51
CA GLY A 180 5.73 6.38 -3.79
C GLY A 180 7.24 6.32 -3.69
N SER A 181 7.88 7.47 -3.79
CA SER A 181 9.34 7.63 -3.72
C SER A 181 9.68 9.06 -3.32
N SER A 182 10.78 9.26 -2.59
CA SER A 182 11.23 10.58 -2.12
C SER A 182 10.08 11.35 -1.42
N ASN A 183 9.69 12.50 -1.95
CA ASN A 183 8.58 13.34 -1.47
C ASN A 183 7.26 13.11 -2.23
N TYR A 184 7.16 12.06 -3.06
CA TYR A 184 5.98 11.78 -3.85
C TYR A 184 5.09 10.73 -3.19
N LYS A 185 3.79 10.98 -3.29
CA LYS A 185 2.74 10.03 -2.93
C LYS A 185 2.03 9.58 -4.20
N ILE A 186 1.73 8.29 -4.27
CA ILE A 186 0.80 7.73 -5.25
C ILE A 186 -0.60 7.95 -4.71
N THR A 187 -1.41 8.71 -5.44
CA THR A 187 -2.76 9.09 -5.03
C THR A 187 -3.79 8.48 -5.96
N LYS A 188 -4.80 7.86 -5.37
CA LYS A 188 -5.99 7.37 -6.05
C LYS A 188 -7.21 8.10 -5.54
N LEU A 189 -8.15 8.37 -6.45
CA LEU A 189 -9.44 8.99 -6.16
C LEU A 189 -10.49 7.88 -6.05
N PHE A 190 -11.39 8.03 -5.11
CA PHE A 190 -12.45 7.09 -4.82
C PHE A 190 -13.76 7.84 -4.72
N THR A 191 -14.86 7.15 -4.99
CA THR A 191 -16.22 7.65 -4.81
C THR A 191 -17.04 6.68 -3.96
N ILE A 192 -17.99 7.20 -3.19
CA ILE A 192 -18.98 6.42 -2.46
C ILE A 192 -20.27 6.44 -3.27
N ARG A 193 -20.57 5.33 -3.92
CA ARG A 193 -21.78 5.17 -4.74
C ARG A 193 -22.58 3.97 -4.25
N ASN A 194 -23.88 4.15 -4.03
CA ASN A 194 -24.77 3.10 -3.51
C ASN A 194 -24.22 2.42 -2.24
N ASN A 195 -23.63 3.21 -1.32
CA ASN A 195 -22.95 2.75 -0.11
C ASN A 195 -21.77 1.80 -0.36
N VAL A 196 -21.14 1.83 -1.54
CA VAL A 196 -19.93 1.06 -1.84
C VAL A 196 -18.83 2.02 -2.26
N VAL A 197 -17.58 1.71 -1.87
CA VAL A 197 -16.43 2.47 -2.32
C VAL A 197 -15.98 1.95 -3.68
N GLU A 198 -15.89 2.84 -4.66
CA GLU A 198 -15.43 2.56 -6.02
C GLU A 198 -14.23 3.45 -6.36
N LEU A 199 -13.40 3.01 -7.32
CA LEU A 199 -12.30 3.82 -7.84
C LEU A 199 -12.84 4.83 -8.86
N LEU A 200 -12.50 6.10 -8.72
CA LEU A 200 -12.72 7.08 -9.78
C LEU A 200 -11.61 6.98 -10.83
N PRO A 201 -11.96 6.72 -12.11
CA PRO A 201 -10.97 6.47 -13.14
C PRO A 201 -10.24 7.76 -13.54
N ILE A 202 -8.93 7.62 -13.74
CA ILE A 202 -8.07 8.62 -14.36
C ILE A 202 -7.53 7.98 -15.63
N LYS A 203 -7.67 8.68 -16.75
CA LYS A 203 -7.26 8.19 -18.06
C LYS A 203 -5.78 7.80 -18.06
N ASP A 204 -5.49 6.63 -18.63
CA ASP A 204 -4.15 6.07 -18.83
C ASP A 204 -3.30 5.97 -17.53
N SER A 205 -3.95 5.96 -16.36
CA SER A 205 -3.25 5.96 -15.08
C SER A 205 -3.96 5.13 -14.02
N LYS A 206 -3.18 4.36 -13.25
CA LYS A 206 -3.65 3.67 -12.03
C LYS A 206 -3.62 4.58 -10.79
N GLY A 207 -3.12 5.80 -10.90
CA GLY A 207 -2.96 6.76 -9.80
C GLY A 207 -2.00 7.89 -10.18
N ILE A 208 -2.16 9.05 -9.57
CA ILE A 208 -1.37 10.24 -9.87
C ILE A 208 -0.28 10.45 -8.82
N LEU A 209 0.88 10.93 -9.26
CA LEU A 209 1.96 11.35 -8.38
C LEU A 209 1.74 12.80 -7.95
N ILE A 210 1.74 13.01 -6.63
CA ILE A 210 1.62 14.34 -6.03
C ILE A 210 2.69 14.54 -4.95
N SER A 211 3.20 15.77 -4.83
CA SER A 211 4.08 16.17 -3.71
C SER A 211 3.33 16.95 -2.62
N GLY A 212 2.06 17.28 -2.84
CA GLY A 212 1.24 18.10 -1.95
C GLY A 212 -0.20 17.60 -1.86
N ASN A 213 -1.15 18.54 -1.81
CA ASN A 213 -2.58 18.25 -1.81
C ASN A 213 -3.16 18.32 -3.23
N LEU A 214 -4.31 17.67 -3.39
CA LEU A 214 -5.15 17.82 -4.58
C LEU A 214 -6.12 18.96 -4.32
N GLU A 215 -6.18 19.92 -5.24
CA GLU A 215 -6.99 21.14 -5.08
C GLU A 215 -8.07 21.18 -6.16
N LYS A 216 -9.34 21.25 -5.73
CA LYS A 216 -10.45 21.47 -6.65
C LYS A 216 -10.36 22.89 -7.24
N VAL A 217 -10.50 22.99 -8.56
CA VAL A 217 -10.40 24.25 -9.33
C VAL A 217 -11.79 24.76 -9.70
N ASP A 218 -12.65 23.87 -10.16
CA ASP A 218 -14.05 24.12 -10.47
C ASP A 218 -14.87 22.84 -10.22
N GLU A 219 -16.12 22.79 -10.70
CA GLU A 219 -17.04 21.67 -10.46
C GLU A 219 -16.49 20.32 -10.95
N ILE A 220 -15.72 20.31 -12.03
CA ILE A 220 -15.28 19.07 -12.71
C ILE A 220 -13.77 19.00 -12.91
N THR A 221 -13.02 19.94 -12.36
CA THR A 221 -11.58 20.05 -12.51
C THR A 221 -10.88 20.12 -11.18
N PHE A 222 -9.81 19.34 -11.03
CA PHE A 222 -8.84 19.52 -9.96
C PHE A 222 -7.44 19.74 -10.53
N LYS A 223 -6.55 20.29 -9.72
CA LYS A 223 -5.12 20.38 -10.02
C LYS A 223 -4.30 19.62 -9.00
N LYS A 224 -3.15 19.13 -9.44
CA LYS A 224 -2.11 18.56 -8.58
C LYS A 224 -0.81 19.32 -8.78
N THR A 225 -0.01 19.37 -7.73
CA THR A 225 1.35 19.91 -7.78
C THR A 225 2.38 18.79 -7.63
N LEU A 226 3.43 18.86 -8.45
CA LEU A 226 4.55 17.95 -8.42
C LEU A 226 5.85 18.76 -8.37
N TYR A 227 6.62 18.58 -7.30
CA TYR A 227 7.94 19.17 -7.17
C TYR A 227 8.94 18.52 -8.13
N ASN A 228 9.66 19.33 -8.91
CA ASN A 228 10.72 18.88 -9.79
C ASN A 228 12.09 19.15 -9.14
N HIS A 229 12.79 18.09 -8.74
CA HIS A 229 14.13 18.21 -8.13
C HIS A 229 15.20 18.71 -9.11
N MET A 230 14.99 18.59 -10.42
CA MET A 230 16.01 18.95 -11.42
C MET A 230 16.19 20.47 -11.55
N ASP A 231 15.11 21.24 -11.42
CA ASP A 231 15.10 22.70 -11.56
C ASP A 231 14.61 23.43 -10.30
N GLY A 232 14.19 22.70 -9.26
CA GLY A 232 13.69 23.25 -8.01
C GLY A 232 12.31 23.89 -8.11
N THR A 233 11.53 23.57 -9.14
CA THR A 233 10.22 24.17 -9.41
C THR A 233 9.05 23.25 -9.07
N TYR A 234 7.82 23.77 -9.14
CA TYR A 234 6.59 22.98 -9.03
C TYR A 234 5.86 22.98 -10.37
N ASN A 235 5.61 21.80 -10.91
CA ASN A 235 4.76 21.61 -12.06
C ASN A 235 3.31 21.42 -11.60
N THR A 236 2.39 22.08 -12.28
CA THR A 236 0.95 21.97 -12.01
C THR A 236 0.26 21.30 -13.18
N ASP A 237 -0.38 20.17 -12.91
CA ASP A 237 -1.21 19.46 -13.87
C ASP A 237 -2.69 19.65 -13.50
N TYR A 238 -3.54 19.82 -14.50
CA TYR A 238 -4.98 19.96 -14.34
C TYR A 238 -5.67 18.73 -14.91
N TYR A 239 -6.62 18.17 -14.17
CA TYR A 239 -7.41 17.02 -14.57
C TYR A 239 -8.88 17.42 -14.61
N THR A 240 -9.51 17.23 -15.75
CA THR A 240 -10.92 17.57 -15.96
C THR A 240 -11.72 16.30 -16.24
N TRP A 241 -12.91 16.17 -15.66
CA TRP A 241 -13.82 15.07 -15.93
C TRP A 241 -14.38 15.15 -17.35
N ASP A 242 -14.28 14.05 -18.12
CA ASP A 242 -14.80 13.98 -19.50
C ASP A 242 -16.22 13.40 -19.59
N GLY A 243 -16.86 13.13 -18.45
CA GLY A 243 -18.13 12.40 -18.34
C GLY A 243 -17.95 10.93 -17.94
N SER A 244 -16.72 10.40 -18.01
CA SER A 244 -16.41 9.00 -17.70
C SER A 244 -15.14 8.81 -16.87
N GLN A 245 -14.15 9.68 -17.03
CA GLN A 245 -12.86 9.64 -16.34
C GLN A 245 -12.22 11.03 -16.28
N PHE A 246 -11.26 11.21 -15.39
CA PHE A 246 -10.43 12.41 -15.38
C PHE A 246 -9.35 12.33 -16.45
N ILE A 247 -9.24 13.37 -17.29
CA ILE A 247 -8.22 13.49 -18.33
C ILE A 247 -7.27 14.64 -18.00
N LEU A 248 -5.97 14.44 -18.25
CA LEU A 248 -4.99 15.52 -18.17
C LEU A 248 -5.31 16.59 -19.22
N ARG A 249 -5.44 17.84 -18.77
CA ARG A 249 -5.67 18.99 -19.63
C ARG A 249 -4.35 19.45 -20.23
N GLU A 250 -4.21 19.33 -21.53
CA GLU A 250 -3.11 19.94 -22.27
C GLU A 250 -3.42 21.43 -22.48
N PHE A 251 -2.47 22.30 -22.10
CA PHE A 251 -2.52 23.71 -22.48
C PHE A 251 -1.71 23.87 -23.76
N ASN A 252 -2.40 24.13 -24.87
CA ASN A 252 -1.79 24.56 -26.14
C ASN A 252 -1.41 26.04 -26.08
#